data_AF-A0A965VG21-F1
#
_entry.id   AF-A0A965VG21-F1
#
_cell.length_a   1.000
_cell.length_b   1.000
_cell.length_c   1.000
_cell.angle_alpha   90.00
_cell.angle_beta   90.00
_cell.angle_gamma   90.00
#
_symmetry.space_group_name_H-M   'P 1'
#
loop_
_entity.id
_entity.type
_entity.pdbx_description
1 polymer ?
#
loop_
_entity_poly.entity_id
_entity_poly.type
_entity_poly.pdbx_seq_one_letter_code
_entity_poly.pdbx_strand_id
1 'polypeptide(L)'
;MPLAAPATPNDARVDDGSTTLVLGFESSCDETGVALEGDAPPRLLAHALFSQVAMHQAFGGVVPELASRDHIRRVVPLTRQVLAQAGRRLDEVDVVAFTRGPGLAGALLVGAGAACALAAALDKPVIGIH
;
A
#
# COMPACT_ATOMS: atom_id res chain seq x y z
N MET A 1 -2.45 10.49 37.60
CA MET A 1 -1.56 9.85 36.60
C MET A 1 -1.48 10.78 35.40
N PRO A 2 -0.29 11.27 34.99
CA PRO A 2 -0.20 12.10 33.81
C PRO A 2 -0.35 11.22 32.56
N LEU A 3 -1.22 11.65 31.65
CA LEU A 3 -1.42 11.08 30.32
C LEU A 3 -0.15 11.35 29.49
N ALA A 4 0.46 10.31 28.92
CA ALA A 4 1.60 10.47 28.02
C ALA A 4 1.18 11.27 26.77
N ALA A 5 1.99 12.26 26.39
CA ALA A 5 1.75 13.07 25.19
C ALA A 5 1.90 12.22 23.90
N PRO A 6 1.13 12.49 22.84
CA PRO A 6 1.32 11.83 21.55
C PRO A 6 2.70 12.17 20.97
N ALA A 7 3.40 11.16 20.43
CA ALA A 7 4.67 11.33 19.76
C ALA A 7 4.54 12.34 18.59
N THR A 8 5.47 13.27 18.49
CA THR A 8 5.51 14.26 17.42
C THR A 8 6.01 13.64 16.10
N PRO A 9 5.67 14.20 14.93
CA PRO A 9 5.97 13.59 13.62
C PRO A 9 7.45 13.65 13.20
N ASN A 10 8.40 13.98 14.09
CA ASN A 10 9.75 14.35 13.71
C ASN A 10 10.84 13.77 14.63
N ASP A 11 10.76 12.47 14.93
CA ASP A 11 11.93 11.66 15.27
C ASP A 11 12.30 10.83 14.03
N ALA A 12 12.80 11.54 13.00
CA ALA A 12 13.44 10.89 11.88
C ALA A 12 14.68 10.15 12.41
N ARG A 13 14.64 8.82 12.32
CA ARG A 13 15.75 7.94 12.68
C ARG A 13 17.00 8.40 11.93
N VAL A 14 18.11 8.48 12.66
CA VAL A 14 19.46 8.66 12.13
C VAL A 14 19.75 7.49 11.17
N ASP A 15 20.16 7.80 9.95
CA ASP A 15 20.63 6.86 8.93
C ASP A 15 21.88 6.10 9.44
N ASP A 16 21.67 4.88 9.93
CA ASP A 16 22.72 3.97 10.42
C ASP A 16 23.11 2.90 9.37
N GLY A 17 22.69 3.07 8.11
CA GLY A 17 22.79 2.03 7.09
C GLY A 17 21.65 0.99 7.15
N SER A 18 20.63 1.19 8.00
CA SER A 18 19.41 0.40 7.99
C SER A 18 18.57 0.71 6.76
N THR A 19 18.33 -0.35 6.01
CA THR A 19 17.40 -0.38 4.88
C THR A 19 15.98 -0.11 5.35
N THR A 20 15.37 1.00 4.92
CA THR A 20 13.95 1.29 5.18
C THR A 20 13.08 0.46 4.23
N LEU A 21 12.15 -0.34 4.76
CA LEU A 21 11.21 -1.10 3.93
C LEU A 21 9.89 -0.34 3.72
N VAL A 22 9.58 -0.02 2.47
CA VAL A 22 8.37 0.71 2.07
C VAL A 22 7.40 -0.22 1.33
N LEU A 23 6.20 -0.42 1.89
CA LEU A 23 5.12 -1.18 1.26
C LEU A 23 4.11 -0.23 0.58
N GLY A 24 4.05 -0.24 -0.75
CA GLY A 24 3.19 0.62 -1.55
C GLY A 24 1.91 -0.05 -2.05
N PHE A 25 0.80 0.69 -2.07
CA PHE A 25 -0.50 0.28 -2.60
C PHE A 25 -1.00 1.20 -3.72
N GLU A 26 -1.35 0.62 -4.86
CA GLU A 26 -1.94 1.31 -6.02
C GLU A 26 -3.35 0.75 -6.30
N SER A 27 -4.34 1.64 -6.38
CA SER A 27 -5.76 1.28 -6.61
C SER A 27 -6.58 2.45 -7.17
N SER A 28 -5.96 3.31 -7.98
CA SER A 28 -6.63 4.52 -8.48
C SER A 28 -7.72 4.25 -9.53
N CYS A 29 -7.61 3.17 -10.32
CA CYS A 29 -8.51 2.86 -11.43
C CYS A 29 -8.96 1.38 -11.44
N ASP A 30 -8.42 0.55 -12.32
CA ASP A 30 -8.84 -0.84 -12.53
C ASP A 30 -7.69 -1.86 -12.37
N GLU A 31 -6.56 -1.41 -11.84
CA GLU A 31 -5.44 -2.25 -11.41
C GLU A 31 -5.24 -2.20 -9.91
N THR A 32 -5.05 -3.37 -9.29
CA THR A 32 -4.56 -3.45 -7.91
C THR A 32 -3.07 -3.74 -7.96
N GLY A 33 -2.25 -2.78 -7.53
CA GLY A 33 -0.81 -2.93 -7.42
C GLY A 33 -0.37 -2.97 -5.97
N VAL A 34 0.58 -3.85 -5.66
CA VAL A 34 1.33 -3.82 -4.40
C VAL A 34 2.82 -3.97 -4.72
N ALA A 35 3.66 -3.20 -4.04
CA ALA A 35 5.11 -3.27 -4.22
C ALA A 35 5.82 -3.13 -2.86
N LEU A 36 6.96 -3.80 -2.72
CA LEU A 36 7.88 -3.62 -1.61
C LEU A 36 9.21 -3.10 -2.15
N GLU A 37 9.65 -1.99 -1.60
CA GLU A 37 10.91 -1.32 -1.91
C GLU A 37 11.79 -1.30 -0.64
N GLY A 38 13.10 -1.36 -0.85
CA GLY A 38 14.10 -1.19 0.18
C GLY A 38 15.52 -1.14 -0.39
N ASP A 39 16.50 -1.22 0.50
CA ASP A 39 17.94 -1.05 0.33
C ASP A 39 18.41 0.41 0.32
N ALA A 40 19.73 0.59 0.46
CA ALA A 40 20.41 1.86 0.28
C ALA A 40 21.49 1.69 -0.82
N PRO A 41 21.25 2.16 -2.06
CA PRO A 41 20.12 2.96 -2.52
C PRO A 41 18.81 2.15 -2.70
N PRO A 42 17.65 2.82 -2.72
CA PRO A 42 16.33 2.23 -2.98
C PRO A 42 16.27 1.30 -4.19
N ARG A 43 15.67 0.12 -4.00
CA ARG A 43 15.46 -0.92 -5.01
C ARG A 43 14.11 -1.60 -4.83
N LEU A 44 13.49 -1.93 -5.95
CA LEU A 44 12.28 -2.76 -5.95
C LEU A 44 12.65 -4.20 -5.54
N LEU A 45 12.16 -4.63 -4.38
CA LEU A 45 12.38 -5.98 -3.87
C LEU A 45 11.37 -6.98 -4.47
N ALA A 46 10.10 -6.58 -4.54
CA ALA A 46 9.04 -7.35 -5.21
C ALA A 46 7.84 -6.47 -5.57
N HIS A 47 7.03 -6.93 -6.51
CA HIS A 47 5.74 -6.33 -6.83
C HIS A 47 4.75 -7.38 -7.36
N ALA A 48 3.47 -7.11 -7.23
CA ALA A 48 2.41 -7.87 -7.84
C ALA A 48 1.32 -6.93 -8.35
N LEU A 49 0.72 -7.26 -9.49
CA LEU A 49 -0.30 -6.48 -10.16
C LEU A 49 -1.45 -7.41 -10.58
N PHE A 50 -2.68 -6.97 -10.34
CA PHE A 50 -3.87 -7.58 -10.93
C PHE A 50 -4.61 -6.54 -11.76
N SER A 51 -4.85 -6.82 -13.04
CA SER A 51 -5.61 -5.97 -13.95
C SER A 51 -7.04 -6.50 -14.11
N GLN A 52 -8.02 -5.60 -14.03
CA GLN A 52 -9.43 -5.91 -14.21
C GLN A 52 -9.93 -5.69 -15.65
N VAL A 53 -9.05 -5.38 -16.60
CA VAL A 53 -9.42 -5.06 -18.00
C VAL A 53 -10.38 -6.07 -18.61
N ALA A 54 -10.14 -7.38 -18.43
CA ALA A 54 -11.00 -8.43 -18.98
C ALA A 54 -12.45 -8.37 -18.44
N MET A 55 -12.64 -7.93 -17.20
CA MET A 55 -13.96 -7.73 -16.61
C MET A 55 -14.66 -6.51 -17.23
N HIS A 56 -13.94 -5.39 -17.34
CA HIS A 56 -14.48 -4.10 -17.81
C HIS A 56 -14.72 -4.06 -19.33
N GLN A 57 -14.00 -4.89 -20.10
CA GLN A 57 -14.21 -5.03 -21.54
C GLN A 57 -15.65 -5.39 -21.90
N ALA A 58 -16.34 -6.20 -21.08
CA ALA A 58 -17.74 -6.57 -21.30
C ALA A 58 -18.71 -5.37 -21.20
N PHE A 59 -18.27 -4.26 -20.61
CA PHE A 59 -19.07 -3.06 -20.36
C PHE A 59 -18.63 -1.85 -21.22
N GLY A 60 -17.60 -2.00 -22.04
CA GLY A 60 -17.08 -0.92 -22.89
C GLY A 60 -16.30 0.17 -22.15
N GLY A 61 -15.93 -0.07 -20.89
CA GLY A 61 -15.20 0.87 -20.06
C GLY A 61 -15.19 0.46 -18.59
N VAL A 62 -14.41 1.17 -17.77
CA VAL A 62 -14.30 0.91 -16.33
C VAL A 62 -15.64 1.19 -15.65
N VAL A 63 -16.18 0.18 -14.96
CA VAL A 63 -17.36 0.29 -14.09
C VAL A 63 -16.87 0.54 -12.66
N PRO A 64 -17.01 1.76 -12.09
CA PRO A 64 -16.35 2.13 -10.83
C PRO A 64 -16.69 1.23 -9.63
N GLU A 65 -17.94 0.77 -9.53
CA GLU A 65 -18.37 -0.14 -8.46
C GLU A 65 -17.71 -1.52 -8.59
N LEU A 66 -17.63 -2.07 -9.80
CA LEU A 66 -16.96 -3.35 -10.02
C LEU A 66 -15.46 -3.25 -9.73
N ALA A 67 -14.86 -2.11 -10.08
CA ALA A 67 -13.46 -1.88 -9.80
C ALA A 67 -13.15 -1.86 -8.30
N SER A 68 -13.93 -1.08 -7.55
CA SER A 68 -13.85 -1.01 -6.09
C SER A 68 -13.98 -2.40 -5.44
N ARG A 69 -14.94 -3.21 -5.89
CA ARG A 69 -15.17 -4.57 -5.37
C ARG A 69 -14.02 -5.54 -5.64
N ASP A 70 -13.36 -5.43 -6.79
CA ASP A 70 -12.24 -6.32 -7.08
C ASP A 70 -10.99 -5.91 -6.29
N HIS A 71 -10.71 -4.60 -6.10
CA HIS A 71 -9.62 -4.16 -5.22
C HIS A 71 -9.72 -4.78 -3.82
N ILE A 72 -10.92 -4.85 -3.23
CA ILE A 72 -11.15 -5.48 -1.91
C ILE A 72 -10.69 -6.94 -1.92
N ARG A 73 -10.97 -7.67 -3.01
CA ARG A 73 -10.61 -9.09 -3.15
C ARG A 73 -9.12 -9.29 -3.38
N ARG A 74 -8.43 -8.30 -3.96
CA ARG A 74 -7.03 -8.44 -4.42
C ARG A 74 -6.00 -7.88 -3.46
N VAL A 75 -6.34 -6.83 -2.69
CA VAL A 75 -5.36 -6.10 -1.89
C VAL A 75 -4.59 -7.01 -0.91
N VAL A 76 -5.29 -7.83 -0.10
CA VAL A 76 -4.64 -8.72 0.87
C VAL A 76 -3.86 -9.87 0.20
N PRO A 77 -4.41 -10.62 -0.78
CA PRO A 77 -3.64 -11.64 -1.48
C PRO A 77 -2.37 -11.11 -2.16
N LEU A 78 -2.44 -9.94 -2.81
CA LEU A 78 -1.29 -9.33 -3.45
C LEU A 78 -0.24 -8.88 -2.44
N THR A 79 -0.62 -8.31 -1.29
CA THR A 79 0.33 -7.99 -0.22
C THR A 79 1.07 -9.23 0.27
N ARG A 80 0.35 -10.34 0.50
CA ARG A 80 0.98 -11.61 0.92
C ARG A 80 1.93 -12.15 -0.15
N GLN A 81 1.53 -12.06 -1.42
CA GLN A 81 2.38 -12.46 -2.54
C GLN A 81 3.67 -11.64 -2.58
N VAL A 82 3.59 -10.31 -2.47
CA VAL A 82 4.75 -9.41 -2.51
C VAL A 82 5.70 -9.69 -1.36
N LEU A 83 5.19 -9.82 -0.13
CA LEU A 83 6.01 -10.14 1.04
C LEU A 83 6.71 -11.50 0.89
N ALA A 84 5.98 -12.51 0.41
CA ALA A 84 6.55 -13.83 0.15
C ALA A 84 7.63 -13.81 -0.94
N GLN A 85 7.41 -13.09 -2.04
CA GLN A 85 8.38 -12.93 -3.13
C GLN A 85 9.64 -12.19 -2.69
N ALA A 86 9.49 -11.17 -1.84
CA ALA A 86 10.62 -10.42 -1.27
C ALA A 86 11.34 -11.17 -0.14
N GLY A 87 10.79 -12.29 0.35
CA GLY A 87 11.32 -12.99 1.52
C GLY A 87 11.28 -12.14 2.81
N ARG A 88 10.26 -11.28 2.94
CA ARG A 88 10.06 -10.37 4.09
C ARG A 88 8.79 -10.70 4.84
N ARG A 89 8.78 -10.41 6.12
CA ARG A 89 7.64 -10.49 7.03
C ARG A 89 6.99 -9.13 7.13
N LEU A 90 5.70 -9.13 7.44
CA LEU A 90 4.90 -7.92 7.46
C LEU A 90 5.38 -6.90 8.52
N ASP A 91 5.85 -7.38 9.67
CA ASP A 91 6.36 -6.55 10.77
C ASP A 91 7.76 -5.97 10.52
N GLU A 92 8.44 -6.40 9.46
CA GLU A 92 9.67 -5.75 8.97
C GLU A 92 9.36 -4.48 8.16
N VAL A 93 8.10 -4.21 7.78
CA VAL A 93 7.72 -2.99 7.06
C VAL A 93 7.89 -1.77 7.96
N ASP A 94 8.55 -0.73 7.44
CA ASP A 94 8.81 0.51 8.17
C ASP A 94 7.84 1.63 7.81
N VAL A 95 7.39 1.65 6.55
CA VAL A 95 6.49 2.68 6.04
C VAL A 95 5.46 2.04 5.12
N VAL A 96 4.20 2.46 5.24
CA VAL A 96 3.15 2.10 4.30
C VAL A 96 2.82 3.29 3.41
N ALA A 97 2.88 3.13 2.10
CA ALA A 97 2.52 4.16 1.12
C ALA A 97 1.27 3.76 0.34
N PHE A 98 0.45 4.73 -0.05
CA PHE A 98 -0.72 4.48 -0.88
C PHE A 98 -1.04 5.63 -1.82
N THR A 99 -1.71 5.32 -2.92
CA THR A 99 -2.19 6.33 -3.86
C THR A 99 -3.37 7.09 -3.25
N ARG A 100 -3.15 8.39 -2.97
CA ARG A 100 -4.16 9.29 -2.43
C ARG A 100 -5.08 9.85 -3.52
N GLY A 101 -4.59 9.91 -4.75
CA GLY A 101 -5.32 10.38 -5.92
C GLY A 101 -4.40 11.15 -6.87
N PRO A 102 -4.88 11.51 -8.08
CA PRO A 102 -6.27 11.38 -8.55
C PRO A 102 -6.71 9.94 -8.83
N GLY A 103 -8.03 9.70 -8.93
CA GLY A 103 -8.58 8.36 -9.18
C GLY A 103 -10.07 8.22 -8.88
N LEU A 104 -10.61 7.03 -9.09
CA LEU A 104 -11.99 6.67 -8.80
C LEU A 104 -12.19 6.60 -7.28
N ALA A 105 -13.16 7.36 -6.74
CA ALA A 105 -13.32 7.54 -5.30
C ALA A 105 -13.44 6.22 -4.52
N GLY A 106 -14.23 5.26 -5.02
CA GLY A 106 -14.38 3.94 -4.40
C GLY A 106 -13.11 3.09 -4.46
N ALA A 107 -12.37 3.17 -5.56
CA ALA A 107 -11.12 2.44 -5.74
C ALA A 107 -10.02 2.98 -4.81
N LEU A 108 -9.84 4.31 -4.79
CA LEU A 108 -8.91 5.01 -3.88
C LEU A 108 -9.22 4.69 -2.41
N LEU A 109 -10.50 4.65 -2.03
CA LEU A 109 -10.92 4.34 -0.66
C LEU A 109 -10.47 2.95 -0.22
N VAL A 110 -10.42 1.98 -1.13
CA VAL A 110 -9.96 0.62 -0.81
C VAL A 110 -8.46 0.61 -0.51
N GLY A 111 -7.63 1.19 -1.38
CA GLY A 111 -6.18 1.26 -1.14
C GLY A 111 -5.82 2.08 0.09
N ALA A 112 -6.42 3.26 0.24
CA ALA A 112 -6.23 4.10 1.43
C ALA A 112 -6.69 3.41 2.71
N GLY A 113 -7.86 2.76 2.69
CA GLY A 113 -8.38 2.02 3.84
C GLY A 113 -7.46 0.87 4.25
N ALA A 114 -6.98 0.09 3.29
CA ALA A 114 -6.05 -1.00 3.54
C ALA A 114 -4.71 -0.50 4.11
N ALA A 115 -4.13 0.54 3.50
CA ALA A 115 -2.85 1.11 3.92
C ALA A 115 -2.92 1.72 5.32
N CYS A 116 -3.93 2.55 5.59
CA CYS A 116 -4.12 3.18 6.90
C CYS A 116 -4.41 2.16 8.00
N ALA A 117 -5.25 1.16 7.73
CA ALA A 117 -5.54 0.10 8.70
C ALA A 117 -4.29 -0.75 9.00
N LEU A 118 -3.48 -1.05 7.97
CA LEU A 118 -2.26 -1.82 8.13
C LEU A 118 -1.20 -1.06 8.93
N ALA A 119 -0.94 0.21 8.57
CA ALA A 119 -0.03 1.07 9.30
C ALA A 119 -0.43 1.25 10.76
N ALA A 120 -1.73 1.47 11.03
CA ALA A 120 -2.26 1.55 12.38
C ALA A 120 -2.07 0.25 13.17
N ALA A 121 -2.26 -0.91 12.54
CA ALA A 121 -2.05 -2.21 13.17
C ALA A 121 -0.56 -2.51 13.46
N LEU A 122 0.36 -1.95 12.67
CA LEU A 122 1.81 -2.14 12.82
C LEU A 122 2.49 -1.06 13.68
N ASP A 123 1.76 -0.01 14.07
CA ASP A 123 2.32 1.20 14.68
C ASP A 123 3.44 1.83 13.83
N LYS A 124 3.15 1.97 12.52
CA LYS A 124 4.09 2.49 11.51
C LYS A 124 3.52 3.74 10.82
N PRO A 125 4.37 4.63 10.30
CA PRO A 125 3.93 5.76 9.50
C PRO A 125 3.22 5.33 8.20
N VAL A 126 2.26 6.15 7.77
CA VAL A 126 1.55 6.00 6.49
C VAL A 126 1.65 7.28 5.66
N ILE A 127 1.93 7.14 4.35
CA ILE A 127 2.15 8.27 3.43
C ILE A 127 1.22 8.15 2.21
N GLY A 128 0.47 9.23 1.94
CA GLY A 128 -0.33 9.34 0.72
C GLY A 128 0.47 9.96 -0.42
N ILE A 129 0.50 9.30 -1.58
CA ILE A 129 1.23 9.69 -2.79
C ILE A 129 0.25 10.22 -3.85
N HIS A 130 0.69 11.26 -4.58
CA HIS A 130 -0.03 11.87 -5.72
C HIS A 130 0.43 11.32 -7.07
#